data_AF-L8JYR0-F1
#
_entry.id   AF-L8JYR0-F1
#
_cell.length_a   1.000
_cell.length_b   1.000
_cell.length_c   1.000
_cell.angle_alpha   90.00
_cell.angle_beta   90.00
_cell.angle_gamma   90.00
#
_symmetry.space_group_name_H-M   'P 1'
#
loop_
_entity.id
_entity.type
_entity.pdbx_description
1 polymer ?
#
loop_
_entity_poly.entity_id
_entity_poly.type
_entity_poly.pdbx_seq_one_letter_code
_entity_poly.pdbx_strand_id
1 'polypeptide(L)'
;MAKKVRRIIIDTNIWISFLITKDFSQLDKDIFSGRSILIISQKLLDEFLEVIGRPKFKKYFTKDDIISVLSFIDDHADFFQVSSTIDVCRDKKDNFLLSLAVDSQADF
;
A
#
# COMPACT_ATOMS: atom_id res chain seq x y z
N MET A 1 2.59 26.68 12.93
CA MET A 1 2.51 26.07 11.57
C MET A 1 1.74 24.78 11.71
N ALA A 2 0.63 24.61 10.99
CA ALA A 2 -0.11 23.35 11.01
C ALA A 2 0.79 22.25 10.42
N LYS A 3 1.00 21.17 11.18
CA LYS A 3 1.81 20.04 10.72
C LYS A 3 1.06 19.38 9.55
N LYS A 4 1.56 19.51 8.32
CA LYS A 4 0.97 18.89 7.14
C LYS A 4 0.99 17.37 7.35
N VAL A 5 -0.17 16.75 7.32
CA VAL A 5 -0.30 15.28 7.36
C VAL A 5 0.20 14.75 6.02
N ARG A 6 1.17 13.83 6.06
CA ARG A 6 1.76 13.27 4.83
C ARG A 6 0.86 12.17 4.27
N ARG A 7 0.67 12.13 2.96
CA ARG A 7 -0.10 11.10 2.27
C ARG A 7 0.89 10.14 1.61
N ILE A 8 0.85 8.87 1.97
CA ILE A 8 1.87 7.89 1.57
C ILE A 8 1.19 6.71 0.88
N ILE A 9 1.69 6.32 -0.30
CA ILE A 9 1.31 5.08 -0.97
C ILE A 9 2.38 4.04 -0.73
N ILE A 10 1.99 2.83 -0.37
CA ILE A 10 2.91 1.71 -0.19
C ILE A 10 2.68 0.70 -1.30
N ASP A 11 3.71 0.48 -2.12
CA ASP A 11 3.69 -0.52 -3.18
C ASP A 11 3.52 -1.95 -2.63
N THR A 12 2.89 -2.82 -3.43
CA THR A 12 2.69 -4.24 -3.16
C THR A 12 3.99 -4.94 -2.75
N ASN A 13 5.12 -4.60 -3.39
CA ASN A 13 6.41 -5.23 -3.05
C ASN A 13 6.88 -4.92 -1.63
N ILE A 14 6.59 -3.71 -1.12
CA ILE A 14 6.93 -3.32 0.24
C ILE A 14 6.07 -4.10 1.23
N TRP A 15 4.77 -4.24 0.98
CA TRP A 15 3.88 -5.07 1.80
C TRP A 15 4.32 -6.53 1.87
N ILE A 16 4.74 -7.09 0.74
CA ILE A 16 5.25 -8.46 0.68
C ILE A 16 6.55 -8.60 1.45
N SER A 17 7.50 -7.68 1.24
CA SER A 17 8.77 -7.66 1.98
C SER A 17 8.53 -7.62 3.48
N PHE A 18 7.63 -6.72 3.92
CA PHE A 18 7.18 -6.60 5.30
C PHE A 18 6.67 -7.93 5.86
N LEU A 19 5.75 -8.60 5.15
CA LEU A 19 5.19 -9.86 5.60
C LEU A 19 6.24 -10.97 5.71
N ILE A 20 7.26 -10.96 4.86
CA ILE A 20 8.33 -11.97 4.86
C ILE A 20 9.28 -11.74 6.03
N THR A 21 9.68 -10.49 6.26
CA THR A 21 10.65 -10.14 7.32
C THR A 21 10.02 -10.06 8.70
N LYS A 22 8.68 -9.88 8.77
CA LYS A 22 7.94 -9.50 9.98
C LYS A 22 8.49 -8.24 10.64
N ASP A 23 9.12 -7.38 9.84
CA ASP A 23 9.79 -6.18 10.31
C ASP A 23 9.08 -4.92 9.77
N PHE A 24 8.38 -4.25 10.67
CA PHE A 24 7.69 -2.99 10.41
C PHE A 24 8.62 -1.77 10.46
N SER A 25 9.92 -1.93 10.72
CA SER A 25 10.85 -0.81 10.86
C SER A 25 11.01 0.03 9.60
N GLN A 26 10.71 -0.54 8.43
CA GLN A 26 10.72 0.14 7.13
C GLN A 26 9.43 0.92 6.85
N LEU A 27 8.33 0.59 7.54
CA LEU A 27 7.12 1.42 7.50
C LEU A 27 7.41 2.71 8.26
N ASP A 28 6.98 3.83 7.68
CA ASP A 28 7.22 5.14 8.26
C ASP A 28 6.61 5.19 9.68
N LYS A 29 7.44 5.51 10.67
CA LYS A 29 7.01 5.70 12.07
C LYS A 29 5.91 6.76 12.17
N ASP A 30 5.84 7.67 11.20
CA ASP A 30 4.79 8.67 11.11
C ASP A 30 3.43 8.04 10.72
N ILE A 31 3.38 6.94 9.96
CA ILE A 31 2.15 6.16 9.71
C ILE A 31 1.63 5.57 11.02
N PHE A 32 2.49 4.86 11.77
CA PHE A 32 2.10 4.26 13.05
C PHE A 32 1.71 5.27 14.14
N SER A 33 2.21 6.50 14.05
CA SER A 33 1.87 7.57 14.99
C SER A 33 0.70 8.45 14.54
N GLY A 34 0.02 8.09 13.44
CA GLY A 34 -1.13 8.83 12.90
C GLY A 34 -0.77 10.21 12.33
N ARG A 35 0.51 10.44 12.04
CA ARG A 35 1.04 11.69 11.48
C ARG A 35 1.15 11.64 9.96
N SER A 36 0.92 10.46 9.39
CA SER A 36 0.76 10.21 7.97
C SER A 36 -0.53 9.42 7.74
N ILE A 37 -1.14 9.62 6.57
CA ILE A 37 -2.29 8.86 6.08
C ILE A 37 -1.77 7.90 5.02
N LEU A 38 -2.07 6.61 5.20
CA LEU A 38 -1.81 5.61 4.18
C LEU A 38 -2.89 5.75 3.10
N ILE A 39 -2.50 5.82 1.84
CA ILE A 39 -3.41 5.85 0.70
C ILE A 39 -3.41 4.48 0.05
N ILE A 40 -4.60 3.92 -0.15
CA ILE A 40 -4.77 2.65 -0.86
C ILE A 40 -5.87 2.77 -1.91
N SER A 41 -5.79 1.99 -2.97
CA SER A 41 -6.88 1.81 -3.94
C SER A 41 -7.29 0.37 -3.99
N GLN A 42 -8.51 0.10 -4.49
CA GLN A 42 -8.97 -1.27 -4.70
C GLN A 42 -7.99 -2.08 -5.56
N LYS A 43 -7.46 -1.47 -6.62
CA LYS A 43 -6.50 -2.13 -7.52
C LYS A 43 -5.20 -2.52 -6.82
N LEU A 44 -4.68 -1.65 -5.95
CA LEU A 44 -3.49 -1.93 -5.15
C LEU A 44 -3.72 -3.11 -4.19
N LEU A 45 -4.89 -3.11 -3.53
CA LEU A 45 -5.28 -4.19 -2.64
C LEU A 45 -5.45 -5.52 -3.38
N ASP A 46 -6.09 -5.50 -4.55
CA ASP A 46 -6.30 -6.69 -5.38
C ASP A 46 -4.96 -7.27 -5.86
N GLU A 47 -4.02 -6.41 -6.28
CA GLU A 47 -2.68 -6.85 -6.66
C GLU A 47 -1.93 -7.48 -5.48
N PHE A 48 -2.00 -6.85 -4.31
CA PHE A 48 -1.43 -7.40 -3.09
C PHE A 48 -2.01 -8.80 -2.77
N LEU A 49 -3.33 -8.95 -2.77
CA LEU A 49 -4.02 -10.23 -2.54
C LEU A 49 -3.67 -11.28 -3.59
N GLU A 50 -3.55 -10.89 -4.86
CA GLU A 50 -3.11 -11.78 -5.94
C GLU A 50 -1.69 -12.29 -5.67
N VAL A 51 -0.77 -11.39 -5.31
CA VAL A 51 0.64 -11.74 -5.12
C VAL A 51 0.82 -12.66 -3.91
N ILE A 52 0.24 -12.34 -2.76
CA ILE A 52 0.34 -13.22 -1.57
C ILE A 52 -0.31 -14.59 -1.80
N GLY A 53 -1.31 -14.66 -2.69
CA GLY A 53 -1.98 -15.91 -3.08
C GLY A 53 -1.12 -16.86 -3.92
N ARG A 54 0.00 -16.40 -4.51
CA ARG A 54 0.85 -17.22 -5.38
C ARG A 54 1.53 -18.35 -4.60
N PRO A 55 1.68 -19.57 -5.17
CA PRO A 55 2.25 -20.73 -4.46
C PRO A 55 3.61 -20.49 -3.82
N LYS A 56 4.47 -19.67 -4.45
CA LYS A 56 5.80 -19.32 -3.92
C LYS A 56 5.75 -18.51 -2.62
N PHE A 57 4.64 -17.80 -2.38
CA PHE A 57 4.44 -16.93 -1.23
C PHE A 57 3.63 -17.57 -0.10
N LYS A 58 2.79 -18.56 -0.40
CA LYS A 58 2.00 -19.32 0.59
C LYS A 58 2.80 -19.90 1.75
N LYS A 59 4.09 -20.18 1.56
CA LYS A 59 4.96 -20.74 2.61
C LYS A 59 5.48 -19.69 3.61
N TYR A 60 5.38 -18.40 3.28
CA TYR A 60 5.88 -17.32 4.13
C TYR A 60 4.79 -16.72 5.03
N PHE A 61 3.53 -16.81 4.63
CA PHE A 61 2.44 -16.10 5.28
C PHE A 61 1.36 -17.07 5.78
N THR A 62 1.00 -16.91 7.04
CA THR A 62 -0.18 -17.58 7.60
C THR A 62 -1.44 -16.76 7.29
N LYS A 63 -2.62 -17.35 7.49
CA LYS A 63 -3.88 -16.60 7.38
C LYS A 63 -3.93 -15.42 8.36
N ASP A 64 -3.38 -15.61 9.56
CA ASP A 64 -3.38 -14.57 10.61
C ASP A 64 -2.47 -13.39 10.24
N ASP A 65 -1.32 -13.65 9.57
CA ASP A 65 -0.45 -12.58 9.05
C ASP A 65 -1.21 -11.72 8.01
N ILE A 66 -2.00 -12.36 7.13
CA ILE A 66 -2.81 -11.66 6.12
C ILE A 66 -3.93 -10.84 6.77
N ILE A 67 -4.65 -11.44 7.73
CA ILE A 67 -5.73 -10.75 8.46
C ILE A 67 -5.17 -9.52 9.19
N SER A 68 -4.00 -9.63 9.79
CA SER A 68 -3.35 -8.51 10.49
C SER A 68 -3.03 -7.34 9.56
N VAL A 69 -2.55 -7.62 8.33
CA VAL A 69 -2.30 -6.57 7.33
C VAL A 69 -3.61 -5.93 6.87
N LEU A 70 -4.64 -6.73 6.61
CA LEU A 70 -5.93 -6.20 6.17
C LEU A 70 -6.57 -5.32 7.25
N SER A 71 -6.51 -5.74 8.53
CA SER A 71 -6.96 -4.91 9.65
C SER A 71 -6.16 -3.61 9.75
N PHE A 72 -4.83 -3.68 9.63
CA PHE A 72 -4.00 -2.48 9.64
C PHE A 72 -4.36 -1.51 8.51
N ILE A 73 -4.60 -2.02 7.30
CA ILE A 73 -5.04 -1.20 6.17
C ILE A 73 -6.41 -0.59 6.47
N ASP A 74 -7.37 -1.36 6.99
CA ASP A 74 -8.71 -0.86 7.33
C ASP A 74 -8.66 0.25 8.41
N ASP A 75 -7.78 0.10 9.40
CA ASP A 75 -7.65 1.03 10.53
C ASP A 75 -6.87 2.31 10.18
N HIS A 76 -5.95 2.25 9.20
CA HIS A 76 -4.97 3.32 8.95
C HIS A 76 -4.98 3.89 7.53
N ALA A 77 -5.70 3.29 6.58
CA ALA A 77 -5.70 3.70 5.18
C ALA A 77 -6.97 4.43 4.76
N ASP A 78 -6.78 5.52 4.00
CA ASP A 78 -7.84 6.14 3.22
C ASP A 78 -7.93 5.43 1.86
N PHE A 79 -9.10 4.83 1.59
CA PHE A 79 -9.40 4.28 0.27
C PHE A 79 -9.70 5.38 -0.74
N PHE A 80 -8.93 5.39 -1.83
CA PHE A 80 -9.11 6.31 -2.95
C PHE A 80 -9.55 5.57 -4.22
N GLN A 81 -10.58 6.13 -4.86
CA GLN A 81 -10.99 5.70 -6.19
C GLN A 81 -10.15 6.43 -7.23
N VAL A 82 -9.41 5.67 -8.01
CA VAL A 82 -8.63 6.20 -9.12
C VAL A 82 -9.56 6.52 -10.29
N SER A 83 -9.51 7.74 -10.77
CA SER A 83 -10.30 8.23 -11.91
C SER A 83 -9.43 8.67 -13.08
N SER A 84 -8.19 9.12 -12.80
CA SER A 84 -7.24 9.52 -13.82
C SER A 84 -6.63 8.31 -14.53
N THR A 85 -6.43 8.44 -15.84
CA THR A 85 -5.68 7.46 -16.64
C THR A 85 -4.35 8.06 -17.07
N ILE A 86 -3.27 7.59 -16.46
CA ILE A 86 -1.89 7.92 -16.84
C ILE A 86 -1.34 6.76 -17.66
N ASP A 87 -0.76 7.02 -18.83
CA ASP A 87 -0.06 6.02 -19.64
C ASP A 87 1.34 6.52 -20.00
N VAL A 88 2.23 6.51 -19.00
CA VAL A 88 3.58 7.10 -19.11
C VAL A 88 4.65 6.07 -18.76
N CYS A 89 4.37 5.13 -17.86
CA CYS A 89 5.31 4.08 -17.49
C CYS A 89 5.54 3.10 -18.63
N ARG A 90 6.78 2.59 -18.72
CA ARG A 90 7.14 1.50 -19.63
C ARG A 90 6.40 0.21 -19.29
N ASP A 91 6.23 -0.08 -18.00
CA ASP A 91 5.30 -1.11 -17.53
C ASP A 91 3.93 -0.48 -17.29
N LYS A 92 2.94 -0.92 -18.08
CA LYS A 92 1.57 -0.42 -17.97
C LYS A 92 0.90 -0.78 -16.65
N LYS A 93 1.45 -1.73 -15.89
CA LYS A 93 0.94 -2.07 -14.57
C LYS A 93 1.23 -0.96 -13.57
N ASP A 94 2.40 -0.32 -13.63
CA ASP A 94 2.77 0.71 -12.66
C ASP A 94 2.01 2.03 -12.85
N ASN A 95 1.42 2.23 -14.04
CA ASN A 95 0.65 3.44 -14.36
C ASN A 95 -0.46 3.75 -13.34
N PHE A 96 -1.08 2.73 -12.72
CA PHE A 96 -2.14 2.99 -11.74
C PHE A 96 -1.60 3.60 -10.45
N LEU A 97 -0.37 3.28 -10.04
CA LEU A 97 0.26 3.88 -8.87
C LEU A 97 0.47 5.38 -9.11
N LEU A 98 0.88 5.76 -10.33
CA LEU A 98 0.97 7.17 -10.71
C LEU A 98 -0.40 7.85 -10.70
N SER A 99 -1.42 7.21 -11.29
CA SER A 99 -2.79 7.76 -11.26
C SER A 99 -3.29 7.93 -9.82
N LEU A 100 -3.04 6.95 -8.95
CA LEU A 100 -3.39 7.01 -7.54
C LEU A 100 -2.65 8.15 -6.83
N ALA A 101 -1.34 8.30 -7.08
CA ALA A 101 -0.54 9.38 -6.49
C ALA A 101 -1.06 10.76 -6.88
N VAL A 102 -1.42 10.95 -8.16
CA VAL A 102 -1.99 12.20 -8.64
C VAL A 102 -3.37 12.46 -8.05
N ASP A 103 -4.28 11.49 -8.12
CA ASP A 103 -5.68 11.65 -7.68
C ASP A 103 -5.78 11.84 -6.16
N SER A 104 -4.90 11.18 -5.40
CA SER A 104 -4.86 11.30 -3.94
C SER A 104 -3.97 12.42 -3.43
N GLN A 105 -3.25 13.13 -4.31
CA GLN A 105 -2.20 14.10 -3.94
C GLN A 105 -1.19 13.51 -2.96
N ALA A 106 -0.74 12.26 -3.22
CA ALA A 106 0.25 11.59 -2.39
C ALA A 106 1.57 12.39 -2.37
N ASP A 107 2.20 12.46 -1.20
CA ASP A 107 3.51 13.07 -1.03
C ASP A 107 4.65 12.07 -1.31
N PHE A 108 4.40 10.76 -1.12
CA PHE A 108 5.36 9.66 -1.29
C PHE A 108 4.71 8.39 -1.84
#